data_AF-A0A5C7IAE7-F1
#
_entry.id   AF-A0A5C7IAE7-F1
#
_cell.length_a   1.000
_cell.length_b   1.000
_cell.length_c   1.000
_cell.angle_alpha   90.00
_cell.angle_beta   90.00
_cell.angle_gamma   90.00
#
_symmetry.space_group_name_H-M   'P 1'
#
loop_
_entity.id
_entity.type
_entity.pdbx_description
1 polymer ?
#
loop_
_entity_poly.entity_id
_entity_poly.type
_entity_poly.pdbx_seq_one_letter_code
_entity_poly.pdbx_strand_id
1 'polypeptide(L)'
;MEPLTCSVSDLAPLFGVTNANDTSFAATATYLCSRFSTISNSLSDTSYAVNNTYLPFSAYLVFAMQLGAGSVRAKNTMNIMLTNVLDAAAGALSYYLFGFAFAFGSSSNGFIGHHFFGLKSGFTWT
;
A
#
# COMPACT_ATOMS: atom_id res chain seq x y z
N MET A 1 1.84 3.24 8.29
CA MET A 1 3.27 3.44 8.58
C MET A 1 3.37 4.77 9.28
N GLU A 2 3.70 4.76 10.57
CA GLU A 2 3.73 5.99 11.37
C GLU A 2 5.01 6.78 11.03
N PRO A 3 4.93 8.09 10.74
CA PRO A 3 6.13 8.89 10.48
C PRO A 3 6.99 8.94 11.75
N LEU A 4 8.30 8.70 11.63
CA LEU A 4 9.21 8.85 12.76
C LEU A 4 9.35 10.35 13.08
N THR A 5 8.59 10.82 14.07
CA THR A 5 8.70 12.19 14.56
C THR A 5 9.84 12.28 15.58
N CYS A 6 10.78 13.20 15.36
CA CYS A 6 11.88 13.44 16.30
C CYS A 6 11.52 14.61 17.22
N SER A 7 11.51 14.37 18.53
CA SER A 7 11.31 15.38 19.57
C SER A 7 12.59 15.62 20.36
N VAL A 8 12.89 16.88 20.65
CA VAL A 8 14.10 17.28 21.40
C VAL A 8 14.11 16.78 22.85
N SER A 9 12.93 16.60 23.44
CA SER A 9 12.75 16.10 24.81
C SER A 9 13.19 14.63 24.94
N ASP A 10 12.92 13.84 23.92
CA ASP A 10 13.19 12.39 23.92
C ASP A 10 14.67 12.07 23.70
N LEU A 11 15.44 13.05 23.20
CA LEU A 11 16.89 12.95 23.01
C LEU A 11 17.70 13.31 24.27
N ALA A 12 17.12 14.04 25.22
CA ALA A 12 17.79 14.46 26.46
C ALA A 12 18.49 13.31 27.24
N PRO A 13 17.83 12.15 27.48
CA PRO A 13 18.48 11.03 28.18
C PRO A 13 19.61 10.37 27.38
N LEU A 14 19.62 10.47 26.05
CA LEU A 14 20.65 9.87 25.20
C LEU A 14 22.00 10.61 25.31
N PHE A 15 21.97 11.91 25.63
CA PHE A 15 23.17 12.75 25.77
C PHE A 15 23.56 13.01 27.23
N GLY A 16 22.90 12.34 28.19
CA GLY A 16 23.16 12.54 29.62
C GLY A 16 22.81 13.94 30.11
N VAL A 17 21.91 14.65 29.41
CA VAL A 17 21.50 16.02 29.72
C VAL A 17 20.21 15.97 30.55
N THR A 18 20.23 16.59 31.73
CA THR A 18 19.11 16.61 32.66
C THR A 18 18.08 17.71 32.36
N ASN A 19 18.45 18.72 31.56
CA ASN A 19 17.59 19.84 31.19
C ASN A 19 17.61 20.09 29.67
N ALA A 20 16.50 19.82 28.97
CA ALA A 20 16.40 19.96 27.51
C ALA A 20 16.38 21.42 26.99
N ASN A 21 16.53 22.39 27.88
CA ASN A 21 16.46 23.83 27.62
C ASN A 21 17.84 24.52 27.56
N ASP A 22 18.93 23.78 27.70
CA ASP A 22 20.28 24.28 27.43
C ASP A 22 20.41 24.61 25.92
N THR A 23 20.65 25.88 25.63
CA THR A 23 20.63 26.44 24.26
C THR A 23 21.63 25.77 23.31
N SER A 24 22.75 25.27 23.83
CA SER A 24 23.76 24.54 23.07
C SER A 24 23.30 23.13 22.67
N PHE A 25 22.66 22.40 23.59
CA PHE A 25 22.12 21.06 23.33
C PHE A 25 20.91 21.13 22.40
N ALA A 26 19.99 22.06 22.65
CA ALA A 26 18.79 22.26 21.83
C ALA A 26 19.17 22.52 20.36
N ALA A 27 20.26 23.25 20.09
CA ALA A 27 20.76 23.49 18.74
C ALA A 27 21.28 22.22 18.05
N THR A 28 22.01 21.35 18.76
CA THR A 28 22.49 20.08 18.19
C THR A 28 21.36 19.07 18.01
N ALA A 29 20.43 18.97 18.97
CA ALA A 29 19.28 18.08 18.91
C ALA A 29 18.33 18.45 17.76
N THR A 30 18.08 19.76 17.54
CA THR A 30 17.29 20.22 16.39
C THR A 30 17.97 19.94 15.05
N TYR A 31 19.29 20.09 14.96
CA TYR A 31 20.04 19.68 13.76
C TYR A 31 19.92 18.18 13.48
N LEU A 32 20.09 17.34 14.51
CA LEU A 32 19.91 15.90 14.38
C LEU A 32 18.48 15.53 13.99
N CYS A 33 17.47 16.12 14.63
CA CYS A 33 16.07 15.90 14.26
C CYS A 33 15.76 16.32 12.81
N SER A 34 16.39 17.39 12.31
CA SER A 34 16.27 17.80 10.90
C SER A 34 16.84 16.73 9.95
N ARG A 35 18.01 16.15 10.29
CA ARG A 35 18.59 15.04 9.53
C ARG A 35 17.76 13.77 9.61
N PHE A 36 17.30 13.39 10.81
CA PHE A 36 16.43 12.22 11.01
C PHE A 36 15.10 12.37 10.27
N SER A 37 14.48 13.56 10.29
CA SER A 37 13.27 13.85 9.51
C SER A 37 13.52 13.67 8.02
N THR A 38 14.64 14.19 7.51
CA THR A 38 15.03 14.01 6.11
C THR A 38 15.20 12.54 5.73
N ILE A 39 15.83 11.74 6.59
CA ILE A 39 16.03 10.29 6.39
C ILE A 39 14.71 9.52 6.54
N SER A 40 13.85 9.90 7.49
CA SER A 40 12.52 9.30 7.66
C SER A 40 11.68 9.51 6.41
N ASN A 41 11.70 10.73 5.85
CA ASN A 41 10.98 11.04 4.62
C ASN A 41 11.51 10.22 3.44
N SER A 42 12.84 10.10 3.28
CA SER A 42 13.39 9.27 2.20
C SER A 42 13.07 7.78 2.34
N LEU A 43 13.00 7.27 3.58
CA LEU A 43 12.58 5.89 3.85
C LEU A 43 11.09 5.69 3.58
N SER A 44 10.23 6.63 3.99
CA SER A 44 8.79 6.57 3.70
C SER A 44 8.52 6.66 2.20
N ASP A 45 9.22 7.54 1.49
CA ASP A 45 9.10 7.70 0.03
C ASP A 45 9.54 6.41 -0.68
N THR A 46 10.65 5.81 -0.24
CA THR A 46 11.13 4.52 -0.77
C THR A 46 10.11 3.41 -0.50
N SER A 47 9.59 3.32 0.72
CA SER A 47 8.58 2.31 1.07
C SER A 47 7.31 2.48 0.24
N TYR A 48 6.84 3.72 0.07
CA TYR A 48 5.68 4.03 -0.76
C TYR A 48 5.90 3.62 -2.22
N ALA A 49 7.05 3.99 -2.80
CA ALA A 49 7.41 3.61 -4.16
C ALA A 49 7.46 2.09 -4.33
N VAL A 50 8.09 1.38 -3.39
CA VAL A 50 8.17 -0.09 -3.40
C VAL A 50 6.79 -0.71 -3.31
N ASN A 51 5.93 -0.28 -2.38
CA ASN A 51 4.58 -0.83 -2.25
C ASN A 51 3.75 -0.60 -3.51
N ASN A 52 3.86 0.58 -4.13
CA ASN A 52 3.12 0.93 -5.33
C ASN A 52 3.57 0.12 -6.57
N THR A 53 4.82 -0.31 -6.62
CA THR A 53 5.31 -1.24 -7.68
C THR A 53 5.08 -2.71 -7.32
N TYR A 54 5.15 -3.08 -6.04
CA TYR A 54 5.00 -4.46 -5.57
C TYR A 54 3.60 -5.02 -5.80
N LEU A 55 2.56 -4.22 -5.55
CA LEU A 55 1.16 -4.58 -5.78
C LEU A 55 0.89 -5.03 -7.23
N PRO A 56 1.17 -4.23 -8.28
CA PRO A 56 0.96 -4.65 -9.67
C PRO A 56 1.94 -5.74 -10.11
N PHE A 57 3.17 -5.76 -9.58
CA PHE A 57 4.14 -6.81 -9.89
C PHE A 57 3.67 -8.19 -9.42
N SER A 58 3.19 -8.28 -8.17
CA SER A 58 2.63 -9.53 -7.62
C SER A 58 1.38 -9.97 -8.38
N ALA A 59 0.49 -9.05 -8.74
CA ALA A 59 -0.68 -9.34 -9.57
C ALA A 59 -0.29 -9.91 -10.95
N TYR A 60 0.75 -9.36 -11.60
CA TYR A 60 1.28 -9.89 -12.85
C TYR A 60 1.83 -11.31 -12.71
N LEU A 61 2.56 -11.61 -11.62
CA LEU A 61 3.06 -12.96 -11.36
C LEU A 61 1.93 -13.99 -11.19
N VAL A 62 0.82 -13.60 -10.55
CA VAL A 62 -0.37 -14.46 -10.43
C VAL A 62 -0.99 -14.74 -11.81
N PHE A 63 -1.09 -13.74 -12.68
CA PHE A 63 -1.52 -13.94 -14.06
C PHE A 63 -0.53 -14.81 -14.86
N ALA A 64 0.77 -14.63 -14.65
CA ALA A 64 1.81 -15.43 -15.26
C ALA A 64 1.75 -16.90 -14.83
N MET A 65 1.23 -17.23 -13.64
CA MET A 65 1.00 -18.62 -13.21
C MET A 65 0.02 -19.37 -14.13
N GLN A 66 -0.98 -18.67 -14.67
CA GLN A 66 -1.95 -19.26 -15.59
C GLN A 66 -1.36 -19.44 -17.00
N LEU A 67 -0.39 -18.61 -17.38
CA LEU A 67 0.37 -18.72 -18.63
C LEU A 67 1.51 -19.76 -18.55
N GLY A 68 2.10 -19.96 -17.37
CA GLY A 68 3.25 -20.85 -17.11
C GLY A 68 2.92 -22.35 -17.20
N ALA A 69 1.66 -22.74 -17.08
CA ALA A 69 1.21 -24.12 -17.33
C ALA A 69 0.91 -24.41 -18.83
N GLY A 70 1.04 -23.41 -19.72
CA GLY A 70 0.83 -23.53 -21.16
C GLY A 70 1.94 -24.27 -21.92
N SER A 71 2.94 -24.83 -21.24
CA SER A 71 4.03 -25.61 -21.86
C SER A 71 3.59 -26.96 -22.45
N VAL A 72 2.30 -27.30 -22.46
CA VAL A 72 1.82 -28.59 -22.97
C VAL A 72 0.71 -28.42 -24.02
N ARG A 73 1.08 -28.70 -25.28
CA ARG A 73 0.27 -28.91 -26.50
C ARG A 73 -0.32 -27.66 -27.21
N ALA A 74 0.45 -27.16 -28.18
CA ALA A 74 0.16 -26.07 -29.12
C ALA A 74 -1.03 -26.24 -30.10
N LYS A 75 -1.87 -27.28 -29.98
CA LYS A 75 -2.96 -27.54 -30.96
C LYS A 75 -4.37 -27.25 -30.47
N ASN A 76 -4.55 -26.85 -29.20
CA ASN A 76 -5.78 -26.20 -28.71
C ASN A 76 -5.49 -25.09 -27.68
N THR A 77 -4.30 -24.50 -27.75
CA THR A 77 -3.83 -23.46 -26.82
C THR A 77 -4.61 -22.15 -26.96
N MET A 78 -5.17 -21.86 -28.14
CA MET A 78 -5.95 -20.64 -28.38
C MET A 78 -7.22 -20.57 -27.52
N ASN A 79 -7.91 -21.69 -27.29
CA ASN A 79 -9.14 -21.71 -26.49
C ASN A 79 -8.86 -21.62 -24.98
N ILE A 80 -7.75 -22.21 -24.53
CA ILE A 80 -7.32 -22.19 -23.11
C ILE A 80 -6.75 -20.83 -22.71
N MET A 81 -6.01 -20.17 -23.61
CA MET A 81 -5.53 -18.81 -23.36
C MET A 81 -6.69 -17.80 -23.28
N LEU A 82 -7.69 -17.94 -24.16
CA LEU A 82 -8.86 -17.06 -24.16
C LEU A 82 -9.73 -17.24 -22.92
N THR A 83 -9.87 -18.47 -22.42
CA THR A 83 -10.60 -18.75 -21.18
C THR A 83 -9.88 -18.26 -19.93
N ASN A 84 -8.54 -18.35 -19.85
CA ASN A 84 -7.77 -17.75 -18.74
C ASN A 84 -7.89 -16.21 -18.70
N VAL A 85 -7.90 -15.55 -19.87
CA VAL A 85 -8.13 -14.10 -19.95
C VAL A 85 -9.58 -13.75 -19.61
N LEU A 86 -10.55 -14.55 -20.05
CA LEU A 86 -11.95 -14.38 -19.69
C LEU A 86 -12.20 -14.58 -18.19
N ASP A 87 -11.50 -15.51 -17.54
CA ASP A 87 -11.58 -15.73 -16.09
C ASP A 87 -10.98 -14.54 -15.32
N ALA A 88 -9.82 -14.04 -15.73
CA ALA A 88 -9.24 -12.82 -15.16
C ALA A 88 -10.15 -11.58 -15.37
N ALA A 89 -10.76 -11.44 -16.55
CA ALA A 89 -11.68 -10.36 -16.86
C ALA A 89 -13.01 -10.48 -16.09
N ALA A 90 -13.55 -11.69 -15.95
CA ALA A 90 -14.75 -11.96 -15.16
C ALA A 90 -14.47 -11.78 -13.66
N GLY A 91 -13.28 -12.14 -13.18
CA GLY A 91 -12.79 -11.86 -11.83
C GLY A 91 -12.67 -10.36 -11.57
N ALA A 92 -12.08 -9.61 -12.49
CA ALA A 92 -11.99 -8.15 -12.40
C ALA A 92 -13.38 -7.47 -12.44
N LEU A 93 -14.28 -7.93 -13.32
CA LEU A 93 -15.63 -7.39 -13.46
C LEU A 93 -16.51 -7.71 -12.24
N SER A 94 -16.42 -8.94 -11.71
CA SER A 94 -17.12 -9.33 -10.48
C SER A 94 -16.57 -8.61 -9.24
N TYR A 95 -15.26 -8.39 -9.16
CA TYR A 95 -14.65 -7.56 -8.11
C TYR A 95 -15.07 -6.09 -8.21
N TYR A 96 -15.15 -5.53 -9.43
CA TYR A 96 -15.61 -4.17 -9.67
C TYR A 96 -17.09 -3.97 -9.30
N LEU A 97 -17.96 -4.93 -9.67
CA LEU A 97 -19.39 -4.83 -9.44
C LEU A 97 -19.76 -5.11 -7.97
N PHE A 98 -19.26 -6.21 -7.40
CA PHE A 98 -19.68 -6.69 -6.08
C PHE A 98 -18.53 -6.74 -5.06
N GLY A 99 -17.29 -7.03 -5.49
CA GLY A 99 -16.15 -7.18 -4.58
C GLY A 99 -15.78 -5.93 -3.80
N PHE A 100 -15.79 -4.76 -4.44
CA PHE A 100 -15.53 -3.48 -3.77
C PHE A 100 -16.60 -3.14 -2.73
N ALA A 101 -17.87 -3.44 -3.03
CA ALA A 101 -18.98 -3.23 -2.11
C ALA A 101 -18.91 -4.18 -0.89
N PHE A 102 -18.48 -5.43 -1.05
CA PHE A 102 -18.30 -6.35 0.08
C PHE A 102 -17.04 -6.06 0.91
N ALA A 103 -15.94 -5.60 0.30
CA ALA A 103 -14.68 -5.34 1.00
C ALA A 103 -14.61 -3.97 1.70
N PHE A 104 -15.27 -2.94 1.15
CA PHE A 104 -15.21 -1.56 1.62
C PHE A 104 -16.58 -0.90 1.86
N GLY A 105 -17.68 -1.63 1.68
CA GLY A 105 -19.03 -1.11 1.93
C GLY A 105 -19.25 -0.85 3.42
N SER A 106 -19.45 0.42 3.77
CA SER A 106 -19.61 0.90 5.15
C SER A 106 -20.70 0.15 5.94
N SER A 107 -20.41 -0.03 7.22
CA SER A 107 -21.07 -0.93 8.17
C SER A 107 -22.47 -0.47 8.57
N SER A 108 -23.45 -1.37 8.46
CA SER A 108 -24.53 -1.44 9.47
C SER A 108 -24.66 -2.83 10.09
N ASN A 109 -24.19 -3.90 9.43
CA ASN A 109 -24.01 -5.23 9.99
C ASN A 109 -22.76 -5.88 9.37
N GLY A 110 -21.82 -6.37 10.19
CA GLY A 110 -20.48 -6.85 9.79
C GLY A 110 -20.41 -8.13 8.94
N PHE A 111 -21.45 -8.42 8.15
CA PHE A 111 -21.55 -9.60 7.29
C PHE A 111 -21.63 -9.25 5.80
N ILE A 112 -22.23 -8.11 5.43
CA ILE A 112 -22.35 -7.65 4.03
C ILE A 112 -22.29 -6.11 3.99
N GLY A 113 -21.36 -5.56 3.21
CA GLY A 113 -21.36 -4.14 2.84
C GLY A 113 -22.47 -3.83 1.82
N HIS A 114 -23.36 -2.89 2.13
CA HIS A 114 -24.53 -2.54 1.31
C HIS A 114 -24.34 -1.27 0.45
N HIS A 115 -23.15 -0.66 0.48
CA HIS A 115 -22.85 0.60 -0.22
C HIS A 115 -21.62 0.44 -1.13
N PHE A 116 -21.54 1.22 -2.21
CA PHE A 116 -20.47 1.25 -3.23
C PHE A 116 -20.45 0.15 -4.31
N PHE A 117 -21.61 -0.36 -4.74
CA PHE A 117 -21.68 -1.18 -5.97
C PHE A 117 -21.33 -0.33 -7.21
N GLY A 118 -20.39 -0.81 -8.04
CA GLY A 118 -20.03 -0.17 -9.31
C GLY A 118 -19.40 1.22 -9.17
N LEU A 119 -18.69 1.49 -8.08
CA LEU A 119 -17.92 2.73 -7.86
C LEU A 119 -18.76 4.03 -7.83
N LYS A 120 -20.08 3.94 -7.70
CA LYS A 120 -21.01 5.07 -7.91
C LYS A 120 -21.01 6.17 -6.82
N SER A 121 -20.10 6.15 -5.84
CA SER A 121 -20.09 7.20 -4.78
C SER A 121 -18.75 7.41 -4.07
N GLY A 122 -17.60 7.13 -4.68
CA GLY A 122 -16.29 7.14 -4.00
C GLY A 122 -15.21 8.08 -4.56
N PHE A 123 -15.56 9.06 -5.39
CA PHE A 123 -14.59 10.01 -5.93
C PHE A 123 -15.03 11.46 -5.66
N THR A 124 -14.87 11.88 -4.42
CA THR A 124 -14.81 13.29 -4.07
C THR A 124 -13.40 13.56 -3.59
N TRP A 125 -12.61 14.30 -4.39
CA TRP A 125 -11.36 14.89 -3.93
C TRP A 125 -11.69 16.03 -2.98
N THR A 126 -11.89 15.71 -1.71
CA THR A 126 -11.90 16.67 -0.61
C THR A 126 -11.32 16.00 0.61
#